data_AF-A0A443QH45-F1
#
_entry.id   AF-A0A443QH45-F1
#
_cell.length_a   1.000
_cell.length_b   1.000
_cell.length_c   1.000
_cell.angle_alpha   90.00
_cell.angle_beta   90.00
_cell.angle_gamma   90.00
#
_symmetry.space_group_name_H-M   'P 1'
#
loop_
_entity.id
_entity.type
_entity.pdbx_description
1 polymer ?
#
loop_
_entity_poly.entity_id
_entity_poly.type
_entity_poly.pdbx_seq_one_letter_code
_entity_poly.pdbx_strand_id
1 'polypeptide(L)'
;MEAESNANDLKQQVVQYCRDFLGDVWSKIDKNEIIYKEIGGGFQNINIFCAIPYHVKQDDVPQKVIVHLYGKDFTGQQSVKFCGEAAETVIIERLSQLNLVPKLFGVFQGGRIEEFIE
;
A
#
# COMPACT_ATOMS: atom_id res chain seq x y z
N MET A 1 7.42 -3.10 24.09
CA MET A 1 8.14 -4.26 23.52
C MET A 1 7.29 -4.98 22.48
N GLU A 2 6.13 -5.58 22.81
CA GLU A 2 5.30 -6.29 21.79
C GLU A 2 4.69 -5.37 20.72
N ALA A 3 4.18 -4.19 21.10
CA ALA A 3 3.58 -3.24 20.16
C ALA A 3 4.58 -2.64 19.14
N GLU A 4 5.83 -2.41 19.55
CA GLU A 4 6.90 -1.95 18.64
C GLU A 4 7.35 -3.05 17.68
N SER A 5 7.37 -4.32 18.13
CA SER A 5 7.67 -5.46 17.27
C SER A 5 6.65 -5.58 16.13
N ASN A 6 5.36 -5.52 16.45
CA ASN A 6 4.29 -5.62 15.46
C ASN A 6 4.31 -4.47 14.44
N ALA A 7 4.63 -3.24 14.88
CA ALA A 7 4.73 -2.09 13.98
C ALA A 7 5.91 -2.21 13.00
N ASN A 8 7.05 -2.73 13.48
CA ASN A 8 8.21 -2.96 12.63
C ASN A 8 7.95 -4.09 11.62
N ASP A 9 7.24 -5.15 12.02
CA ASP A 9 6.85 -6.25 11.14
C ASP A 9 5.90 -5.77 10.04
N LEU A 10 4.91 -4.93 10.39
CA LEU A 10 3.98 -4.32 9.44
C LEU A 10 4.72 -3.45 8.40
N LYS A 11 5.64 -2.60 8.85
CA LYS A 11 6.46 -1.79 7.96
C LYS A 11 7.23 -2.64 6.96
N GLN A 12 7.90 -3.70 7.43
CA GLN A 12 8.67 -4.60 6.56
C GLN A 12 7.78 -5.28 5.52
N GLN A 13 6.58 -5.70 5.92
CA GLN A 13 5.61 -6.32 5.02
C GLN A 13 5.11 -5.35 3.95
N VAL A 14 4.75 -4.12 4.33
CA VAL A 14 4.28 -3.09 3.39
C VAL A 14 5.38 -2.70 2.41
N VAL A 15 6.61 -2.53 2.91
CA VAL A 15 7.78 -2.30 2.05
C VAL A 15 7.95 -3.47 1.07
N GLN A 16 7.82 -4.71 1.53
CA GLN A 16 7.93 -5.88 0.65
C GLN A 16 6.84 -5.87 -0.44
N TYR A 17 5.59 -5.54 -0.12
CA TYR A 17 4.54 -5.39 -1.13
C TYR A 17 4.90 -4.35 -2.19
N CYS A 18 5.41 -3.17 -1.80
CA CYS A 18 5.85 -2.17 -2.77
C CYS A 18 6.94 -2.73 -3.71
N ARG A 19 7.90 -3.51 -3.19
CA ARG A 19 8.96 -4.12 -4.00
C ARG A 19 8.44 -5.15 -4.99
N ASP A 20 7.52 -6.00 -4.54
CA ASP A 20 7.01 -7.12 -5.32
C ASP A 20 6.07 -6.67 -6.44
N PHE A 21 5.23 -5.66 -6.18
CA PHE A 21 4.21 -5.19 -7.12
C PHE A 21 4.68 -4.06 -8.04
N LEU A 22 5.54 -3.15 -7.57
CA LEU A 22 5.98 -2.00 -8.37
C LEU A 22 7.26 -2.29 -9.18
N GLY A 23 8.04 -3.30 -8.78
CA GLY A 23 9.22 -3.74 -9.52
C GLY A 23 10.33 -2.68 -9.64
N ASP A 24 11.18 -2.83 -10.65
CA ASP A 24 12.21 -1.86 -11.03
C ASP A 24 13.04 -1.31 -9.86
N VAL A 25 13.12 0.02 -9.72
CA VAL A 25 13.84 0.69 -8.63
C VAL A 25 13.33 0.27 -7.25
N TRP A 26 12.03 0.02 -7.08
CA TRP A 26 11.49 -0.48 -5.81
C TRP A 26 12.10 -1.82 -5.46
N SER A 27 12.25 -2.71 -6.44
CA SER A 27 12.86 -4.03 -6.22
C SER A 27 14.37 -3.98 -5.90
N LYS A 28 15.07 -2.89 -6.27
CA LYS A 28 16.54 -2.77 -6.17
C LYS A 28 17.02 -1.96 -4.97
N ILE A 29 16.25 -0.97 -4.53
CA ILE A 29 16.61 -0.12 -3.40
C ILE A 29 16.60 -0.90 -2.07
N ASP A 30 17.43 -0.46 -1.11
CA ASP A 30 17.42 -1.03 0.24
C ASP A 30 16.04 -0.79 0.89
N LYS A 31 15.52 -1.80 1.59
CA LYS A 31 14.22 -1.72 2.30
C LYS A 31 14.19 -0.58 3.30
N ASN A 32 15.34 -0.26 3.90
CA ASN A 32 15.46 0.75 4.94
C ASN A 32 15.46 2.18 4.38
N GLU A 33 15.72 2.34 3.09
CA GLU A 33 15.70 3.64 2.40
C GLU A 33 14.29 4.02 1.91
N ILE A 34 13.38 3.04 1.82
CA ILE A 34 11.99 3.31 1.45
C ILE A 34 11.31 4.09 2.58
N ILE A 35 10.77 5.25 2.22
CA ILE A 35 10.03 6.11 3.13
C ILE A 35 8.70 5.40 3.44
N TYR A 36 8.38 5.27 4.73
CA TYR A 36 7.12 4.73 5.24
C TYR A 36 6.51 5.78 6.15
N LYS A 37 5.25 6.15 5.92
CA LYS A 37 4.50 7.05 6.81
C LYS A 37 3.03 6.67 6.84
N GLU A 38 2.52 6.38 8.04
CA GLU A 38 1.07 6.30 8.24
C GLU A 38 0.47 7.70 8.11
N ILE A 39 -0.48 7.84 7.18
CA ILE A 39 -1.09 9.14 6.82
C ILE A 39 -2.54 9.26 7.31
N GLY A 40 -3.08 8.19 7.89
CA GLY A 40 -4.39 8.17 8.51
C GLY A 40 -5.18 6.93 8.13
N GLY A 41 -6.17 6.62 8.94
CA GLY A 41 -7.07 5.50 8.71
C GLY A 41 -8.52 5.91 8.94
N GLY A 42 -9.42 5.36 8.14
CA GLY A 42 -10.82 5.29 8.51
C GLY A 42 -11.01 4.26 9.63
N PHE A 43 -12.27 3.94 9.96
CA PHE A 43 -12.54 3.01 11.07
C PHE A 43 -11.85 1.64 10.92
N GLN A 44 -11.71 1.11 9.69
CA GLN A 44 -11.18 -0.24 9.43
C GLN A 44 -10.08 -0.32 8.36
N ASN A 45 -9.58 0.82 7.88
CA ASN A 45 -8.59 0.89 6.81
C ASN A 45 -7.40 1.72 7.29
N ILE A 46 -6.18 1.23 7.10
CA ILE A 46 -4.96 2.02 7.36
C ILE A 46 -4.37 2.40 6.00
N ASN A 47 -4.05 3.68 5.83
CA ASN A 47 -3.37 4.18 4.65
C ASN A 47 -1.92 4.51 4.99
N ILE A 48 -1.02 3.96 4.20
CA ILE A 48 0.42 4.13 4.36
C ILE A 48 0.96 4.78 3.11
N PHE A 49 1.60 5.92 3.29
CA PHE A 49 2.40 6.55 2.27
C PHE A 49 3.75 5.84 2.15
N CYS A 50 4.08 5.41 0.93
CA CYS A 50 5.40 4.90 0.60
C CYS A 50 6.04 5.73 -0.50
N ALA A 51 7.33 5.99 -0.38
CA ALA A 51 8.08 6.71 -1.41
C ALA A 51 9.53 6.28 -1.53
N ILE A 52 10.05 6.41 -2.74
CA ILE A 52 11.48 6.31 -3.03
C ILE A 52 12.13 7.66 -2.70
N PRO A 53 13.32 7.66 -2.06
CA PRO A 53 14.03 8.89 -1.74
C PRO A 53 14.42 9.65 -3.02
N TYR A 54 14.42 10.98 -2.92
CA TYR A 54 14.58 11.90 -4.06
C TYR A 54 15.85 11.71 -4.90
N HIS A 55 16.88 11.09 -4.34
CA HIS A 55 18.16 10.87 -5.00
C HIS A 55 18.13 9.68 -5.98
N VAL A 56 17.09 8.84 -5.92
CA VAL A 56 16.88 7.73 -6.85
C VAL A 56 15.67 8.09 -7.75
N LYS A 57 15.94 8.71 -8.89
CA LYS A 57 14.91 9.06 -9.89
C LYS A 57 14.86 8.07 -11.03
N GLN A 58 13.65 7.70 -11.43
CA GLN A 58 13.35 6.92 -12.61
C GLN A 58 12.02 7.42 -13.19
N ASP A 59 11.98 7.67 -14.50
CA ASP A 59 10.85 8.38 -15.14
C ASP A 59 9.62 7.48 -15.37
N ASP A 60 9.82 6.17 -15.51
CA ASP A 60 8.76 5.24 -15.95
C ASP A 60 8.00 4.55 -14.80
N VAL A 61 8.31 4.88 -13.55
CA VAL A 61 7.78 4.18 -12.36
C VAL A 61 7.29 5.16 -11.30
N PRO A 62 6.20 4.85 -10.57
CA PRO A 62 5.69 5.74 -9.54
C PRO A 62 6.72 5.88 -8.42
N GLN A 63 7.10 7.11 -8.08
CA GLN A 63 8.04 7.37 -6.97
C GLN A 63 7.34 7.45 -5.61
N LYS A 64 6.02 7.68 -5.62
CA LYS A 64 5.16 7.83 -4.43
C LYS A 64 3.90 7.00 -4.66
N VAL A 65 3.50 6.25 -3.64
CA VAL A 65 2.28 5.41 -3.68
C VAL A 65 1.56 5.45 -2.35
N ILE A 66 0.28 5.09 -2.37
CA ILE A 66 -0.50 4.79 -1.18
C ILE A 66 -0.75 3.30 -1.11
N VAL A 67 -0.42 2.70 0.03
CA VAL A 67 -0.78 1.33 0.37
C VAL A 67 -1.97 1.37 1.30
N HIS A 68 -3.08 0.79 0.85
CA HIS A 68 -4.28 0.60 1.65
C HIS A 68 -4.26 -0.80 2.24
N LEU A 69 -4.42 -0.89 3.56
CA LEU A 69 -4.54 -2.15 4.28
C LEU A 69 -5.95 -2.30 4.87
N TYR A 70 -6.52 -3.50 4.74
CA TYR A 70 -7.86 -3.88 5.20
C TYR A 70 -7.78 -4.99 6.22
N GLY A 71 -8.75 -5.00 7.14
CA GLY A 71 -9.01 -6.18 7.95
C GLY A 71 -8.19 -6.27 9.24
N LYS A 72 -8.67 -7.12 10.14
CA LYS A 72 -8.19 -7.29 11.52
C LYS A 72 -6.72 -7.66 11.64
N ASP A 73 -6.19 -8.36 10.64
CA ASP A 73 -4.80 -8.83 10.64
C ASP A 73 -3.83 -7.66 10.53
N PHE A 74 -4.30 -6.52 9.99
CA PHE A 74 -3.53 -5.28 9.88
C PHE A 74 -4.04 -4.16 10.80
N THR A 75 -5.34 -4.13 11.11
CA THR A 75 -5.94 -3.02 11.88
C THR A 75 -6.24 -3.35 13.35
N GLY A 76 -6.10 -4.60 13.77
CA GLY A 76 -6.33 -5.04 15.15
C GLY A 76 -7.78 -4.97 15.64
N GLN A 77 -8.70 -4.43 14.84
CA GLN A 77 -10.14 -4.37 15.15
C GLN A 77 -10.86 -5.59 14.56
N GLN A 78 -11.96 -6.04 15.16
CA GLN A 78 -12.82 -7.06 14.54
C GLN A 78 -13.37 -6.53 13.21
N SER A 79 -12.63 -6.78 12.14
CA SER A 79 -13.10 -6.47 10.81
C SER A 79 -14.23 -7.40 10.50
N VAL A 80 -15.43 -6.85 10.38
CA VAL A 80 -16.53 -7.55 9.74
C VAL A 80 -16.01 -7.84 8.33
N LYS A 81 -15.66 -9.10 8.01
CA LYS A 81 -15.26 -9.49 6.65
C LYS A 81 -16.37 -9.01 5.74
N PHE A 82 -16.14 -7.95 4.99
CA PHE A 82 -17.14 -7.52 4.03
C PHE A 82 -17.19 -8.60 2.96
N CYS A 83 -18.39 -9.13 2.69
CA CYS A 83 -18.64 -10.06 1.57
C CYS A 83 -18.44 -9.41 0.19
N GLY A 84 -17.61 -8.37 0.09
CA GLY A 84 -17.42 -7.51 -1.07
C GLY A 84 -15.97 -7.16 -1.38
N GLU A 85 -14.95 -7.62 -0.62
CA GLU A 85 -13.52 -7.28 -0.90
C GLU A 85 -13.10 -7.62 -2.34
N ALA A 86 -13.54 -8.79 -2.83
CA ALA A 86 -13.31 -9.20 -4.21
C ALA A 86 -14.08 -8.32 -5.22
N ALA A 87 -15.32 -7.95 -4.90
CA ALA A 87 -16.13 -7.10 -5.77
C ALA A 87 -15.60 -5.66 -5.81
N GLU A 88 -15.21 -5.10 -4.66
CA GLU A 88 -14.57 -3.80 -4.52
C GLU A 88 -13.30 -3.74 -5.36
N THR A 89 -12.46 -4.79 -5.31
CA THR A 89 -11.25 -4.87 -6.13
C THR A 89 -11.58 -4.76 -7.62
N VAL A 90 -12.57 -5.51 -8.10
CA VAL A 90 -12.99 -5.46 -9.52
C VAL A 90 -13.55 -4.09 -9.89
N ILE A 91 -14.31 -3.46 -8.99
CA ILE A 91 -14.85 -2.11 -9.20
C ILE A 91 -13.72 -1.09 -9.27
N ILE A 92 -12.78 -1.10 -8.32
CA ILE A 92 -11.64 -0.18 -8.28
C ILE A 92 -10.76 -0.36 -9.51
N GLU A 93 -10.43 -1.60 -9.88
CA GLU A 93 -9.66 -1.90 -11.09
C GLU A 93 -10.34 -1.31 -12.33
N ARG A 94 -11.65 -1.51 -12.46
CA ARG A 94 -12.41 -0.99 -13.59
C ARG A 94 -12.45 0.55 -13.61
N LEU A 95 -12.69 1.18 -12.46
CA LEU A 95 -12.71 2.64 -12.35
C LEU A 95 -11.32 3.23 -12.63
N SER A 96 -10.27 2.52 -12.25
CA SER A 96 -8.87 2.93 -12.44
C SER A 96 -8.48 2.92 -13.92
N GLN A 97 -8.88 1.88 -14.66
CA GLN A 97 -8.74 1.82 -16.12
C GLN A 97 -9.46 2.98 -16.84
N LEU A 98 -10.57 3.45 -16.27
CA LEU A 98 -11.35 4.59 -16.79
C LEU A 98 -10.81 5.95 -16.31
N ASN A 99 -9.74 5.98 -15.52
CA ASN A 99 -9.18 7.18 -14.89
C ASN A 99 -10.21 7.95 -14.02
N LEU A 100 -11.15 7.22 -13.39
CA LEU A 100 -12.16 7.79 -12.50
C LEU A 100 -11.75 7.76 -11.03
N VAL A 101 -10.69 7.01 -10.71
CA VAL A 101 -10.04 6.88 -9.40
C VAL A 101 -8.52 6.83 -9.63
N PRO A 102 -7.69 6.94 -8.57
CA PRO A 102 -6.24 6.79 -8.70
C PRO A 102 -5.83 5.49 -9.42
N LYS A 103 -4.65 5.51 -10.06
CA LYS A 103 -4.14 4.30 -10.72
C LYS A 103 -3.91 3.17 -9.71
N LEU A 104 -4.43 1.99 -10.01
CA LEU A 104 -4.24 0.78 -9.24
C LEU A 104 -2.98 0.06 -9.74
N PHE A 105 -1.97 -0.06 -8.88
CA PHE A 105 -0.70 -0.70 -9.23
C PHE A 105 -0.61 -2.15 -8.77
N GLY A 106 -1.34 -2.53 -7.72
CA GLY A 106 -1.29 -3.89 -7.20
C GLY A 106 -2.41 -4.20 -6.22
N VAL A 107 -2.78 -5.47 -6.14
CA VAL A 107 -3.76 -6.00 -5.19
C VAL A 107 -3.18 -7.24 -4.55
N PHE A 108 -3.27 -7.31 -3.23
CA PHE A 108 -2.80 -8.45 -2.44
C PHE A 108 -3.84 -8.81 -1.38
N GLN A 109 -3.62 -9.93 -0.69
CA GLN A 109 -4.52 -10.34 0.38
C GLN A 109 -4.52 -9.31 1.50
N GLY A 110 -5.67 -8.65 1.71
CA GLY A 110 -5.84 -7.64 2.75
C GLY A 110 -5.33 -6.25 2.38
N GLY A 111 -5.13 -5.94 1.09
CA GLY A 111 -4.76 -4.58 0.70
C GLY A 111 -4.55 -4.35 -0.79
N ARG A 112 -4.23 -3.10 -1.13
CA ARG A 112 -3.89 -2.67 -2.49
C ARG A 112 -2.95 -1.48 -2.52
N ILE A 113 -2.31 -1.26 -3.66
CA ILE A 113 -1.37 -0.17 -3.91
C ILE A 113 -1.96 0.75 -4.99
N GLU A 114 -2.09 2.02 -4.66
CA GLU A 114 -2.64 3.06 -5.53
C GLU A 114 -1.63 4.21 -5.75
N GLU A 115 -1.89 4.98 -6.81
CA GLU A 115 -1.25 6.26 -7.06
C GLU A 115 -1.46 7.25 -5.91
N PHE A 116 -0.38 7.95 -5.56
CA PHE A 116 -0.45 9.07 -4.65
C PHE A 116 -0.88 10.34 -5.40
N ILE A 117 -1.98 10.94 -4.96
CA ILE A 117 -2.47 12.22 -5.47
C ILE A 117 -1.99 13.35 -4.54
N GLU A 118 -1.35 14.38 -5.11
CA GLU A 118 -0.85 15.56 -4.38
C GLU A 118 -1.94 16.57 -4.01
#